data_AF-A0A961AVU7-F1
#
_entry.id   AF-A0A961AVU7-F1
#
_cell.length_a   1.000
_cell.length_b   1.000
_cell.length_c   1.000
_cell.angle_alpha   90.00
_cell.angle_beta   90.00
_cell.angle_gamma   90.00
#
_symmetry.space_group_name_H-M   'P 1'
#
loop_
_entity.id
_entity.type
_entity.pdbx_description
1 polymer ?
#
loop_
_entity_poly.entity_id
_entity_poly.type
_entity_poly.pdbx_seq_one_letter_code
_entity_poly.pdbx_strand_id
1 'polypeptide(L)'
;SPYTPTFLNWHFMRDRGEPIRAEWEAIPDNADVVITHGPGYGHGDLAPPWKGQPPRHVGCLELLNRLLSVRPRVHIFGHIHDGYGITISDEIPGTTFYNASVCTEAYRPVNAPHTITFKR
;
A
#
# COMPACT_ATOMS: atom_id res chain seq x y z
N SER A 1 7.06 2.22 6.87
CA SER A 1 6.88 3.69 6.85
C SER A 1 5.42 4.06 7.08
N PRO A 2 5.10 5.09 7.88
CA PRO A 2 3.74 5.49 8.19
C PRO A 2 3.08 6.38 7.12
N TYR A 3 3.86 6.92 6.18
CA TYR A 3 3.39 7.97 5.28
C TYR A 3 2.35 7.49 4.26
N THR A 4 1.41 8.36 3.93
CA THR A 4 0.44 8.18 2.84
C THR A 4 0.29 9.48 2.03
N PRO A 5 -0.25 9.42 0.80
CA PRO A 5 -0.61 10.64 0.07
C PRO A 5 -1.61 11.49 0.85
N THR A 6 -1.45 12.81 0.79
CA THR A 6 -2.39 13.76 1.39
C THR A 6 -3.84 13.49 0.98
N PHE A 7 -4.72 13.43 1.99
CA PHE A 7 -6.17 13.31 1.83
C PHE A 7 -6.91 14.41 2.61
N LEU A 8 -6.64 14.55 3.91
CA LEU A 8 -7.17 15.60 4.78
C LEU A 8 -6.02 16.29 5.53
N ASN A 9 -6.02 16.26 6.86
CA ASN A 9 -5.00 16.87 7.72
C ASN A 9 -4.44 15.90 8.78
N TRP A 10 -4.32 14.62 8.46
CA TRP A 10 -3.65 13.61 9.30
C TRP A 10 -2.13 13.81 9.36
N HIS A 11 -1.50 13.29 10.41
CA HIS A 11 -0.11 13.61 10.76
C HIS A 11 0.93 13.08 9.77
N PHE A 12 0.83 11.81 9.37
CA PHE A 12 1.79 11.16 8.48
C PHE A 12 1.36 11.25 7.01
N MET A 13 1.14 12.46 6.52
CA MET A 13 0.85 12.68 5.11
C MET A 13 1.91 13.53 4.44
N ARG A 14 2.10 13.23 3.15
CA ARG A 14 2.96 13.98 2.24
C ARG A 14 2.22 14.20 0.93
N ASP A 15 2.45 15.35 0.33
CA ASP A 15 1.89 15.66 -0.98
C ASP A 15 2.48 14.73 -2.04
N ARG A 16 1.65 14.41 -3.03
CA ARG A 16 2.06 13.58 -4.17
C ARG A 16 3.19 14.27 -4.95
N GLY A 17 4.00 13.49 -5.66
CA GLY A 17 5.19 13.99 -6.33
C GLY A 17 6.44 13.94 -5.44
N GLU A 18 7.28 14.96 -5.50
CA GLU A 18 8.58 14.98 -4.82
C GLU A 18 8.51 14.75 -3.29
N PRO A 19 7.59 15.38 -2.53
CA PRO A 19 7.62 15.28 -1.07
C PRO A 19 7.43 13.85 -0.56
N ILE A 20 6.46 13.12 -1.12
CA ILE A 20 6.25 11.71 -0.74
C ILE A 20 7.29 10.77 -1.36
N ARG A 21 7.84 11.11 -2.54
CA ARG A 21 8.90 10.32 -3.18
C ARG A 21 10.15 10.27 -2.31
N ALA A 22 10.53 11.39 -1.70
CA ALA A 22 11.68 11.47 -0.81
C ALA A 22 11.58 10.48 0.37
N GLU A 23 10.37 10.20 0.86
CA GLU A 23 10.14 9.19 1.90
C GLU A 23 10.40 7.76 1.40
N TRP A 24 10.21 7.49 0.10
CA TRP A 24 10.39 6.17 -0.51
C TRP A 24 11.82 5.88 -0.93
N GLU A 25 12.66 6.90 -1.13
CA GLU A 25 14.10 6.73 -1.33
C GLU A 25 14.79 6.05 -0.14
N ALA A 26 14.19 6.12 1.06
CA ALA A 26 14.71 5.44 2.25
C ALA A 26 14.54 3.90 2.22
N ILE A 27 13.74 3.35 1.30
CA ILE A 27 13.63 1.90 1.12
C ILE A 27 14.95 1.38 0.55
N PRO A 28 15.63 0.37 1.12
CA PRO A 28 16.86 -0.18 0.55
C PRO A 28 16.63 -0.90 -0.79
N ASP A 29 17.59 -0.84 -1.71
CA ASP A 29 17.51 -1.51 -3.02
C ASP A 29 17.44 -3.04 -2.93
N ASN A 30 17.91 -3.63 -1.83
CA ASN A 30 17.94 -5.07 -1.59
C ASN A 30 16.85 -5.53 -0.60
N ALA A 31 15.80 -4.74 -0.39
CA ALA A 31 14.74 -5.10 0.54
C ALA A 31 13.91 -6.29 0.03
N ASP A 32 13.95 -7.41 0.74
CA ASP A 32 13.06 -8.55 0.47
C ASP A 32 11.61 -8.29 0.86
N VAL A 33 11.41 -7.51 1.93
CA VAL A 33 10.09 -7.19 2.51
C VAL A 33 9.98 -5.70 2.71
N VAL A 34 8.96 -5.10 2.11
CA VAL A 34 8.60 -3.69 2.31
C VAL A 34 7.31 -3.60 3.10
N ILE A 35 7.28 -2.76 4.13
CA ILE A 35 6.08 -2.52 4.96
C ILE A 35 5.77 -1.03 5.00
N THR A 36 4.57 -0.66 4.53
CA THR A 36 4.06 0.71 4.54
C THR A 36 2.68 0.77 5.19
N HIS A 37 2.25 1.96 5.62
CA HIS A 37 0.89 2.10 6.13
C HIS A 37 -0.12 1.98 4.99
N GLY A 38 0.05 2.76 3.91
CA GLY A 38 -0.82 2.74 2.74
C GLY A 38 -0.25 1.98 1.53
N PRO A 39 -1.10 1.72 0.53
CA PRO A 39 -0.74 0.94 -0.66
C PRO A 39 0.05 1.72 -1.71
N GLY A 40 0.80 0.98 -2.54
CA GLY A 40 1.20 1.45 -3.86
C GLY A 40 -0.01 1.49 -4.80
N TYR A 41 0.01 2.36 -5.80
CA TYR A 41 -1.09 2.47 -6.76
C TYR A 41 -1.41 1.12 -7.42
N GLY A 42 -2.71 0.79 -7.56
CA GLY A 42 -3.19 -0.41 -8.24
C GLY A 42 -3.23 -1.70 -7.39
N HIS A 43 -2.72 -1.67 -6.15
CA HIS A 43 -2.65 -2.83 -5.27
C HIS A 43 -3.46 -2.62 -3.99
N GLY A 44 -4.67 -3.21 -3.93
CA GLY A 44 -5.53 -3.13 -2.73
C GLY A 44 -5.89 -1.69 -2.34
N ASP A 45 -5.96 -0.79 -3.32
CA ASP A 45 -6.04 0.66 -3.11
C ASP A 45 -7.31 1.31 -3.70
N LEU A 46 -8.27 0.50 -4.15
CA LEU A 46 -9.56 1.00 -4.63
C LEU A 46 -10.41 1.44 -3.45
N ALA A 47 -10.56 2.75 -3.27
CA ALA A 47 -11.42 3.30 -2.25
C ALA A 47 -12.90 3.32 -2.72
N PRO A 48 -13.87 3.12 -1.81
CA PRO A 48 -15.29 3.20 -2.13
C PRO A 48 -15.72 4.63 -2.51
N PRO A 49 -16.95 4.81 -3.02
CA PRO A 49 -17.49 6.12 -3.31
C PRO A 49 -17.46 7.03 -2.07
N TRP A 50 -17.06 8.29 -2.24
CA TRP A 50 -16.99 9.26 -1.14
C TRP A 50 -17.41 10.65 -1.60
N LYS A 51 -18.31 11.30 -0.85
CA LYS A 51 -18.85 12.65 -1.15
C LYS A 51 -19.30 12.83 -2.61
N GLY A 52 -20.04 11.85 -3.14
CA GLY A 52 -20.57 11.88 -4.51
C GLY A 52 -19.54 11.58 -5.60
N GLN A 53 -18.30 11.25 -5.25
CA GLN A 53 -17.31 10.75 -6.20
C GLN A 53 -17.41 9.23 -6.37
N PRO A 54 -17.16 8.71 -7.59
CA PRO A 54 -17.11 7.26 -7.83
C PRO A 54 -15.91 6.62 -7.10
N PRO A 55 -15.87 5.27 -7.03
CA PRO A 55 -14.70 4.55 -6.55
C PRO A 55 -13.46 4.97 -7.34
N ARG A 56 -12.30 5.05 -6.66
CA ARG A 56 -11.04 5.43 -7.31
C ARG A 56 -9.83 4.83 -6.60
N HIS A 57 -8.78 4.61 -7.37
CA HIS A 57 -7.48 4.23 -6.84
C HIS A 57 -6.88 5.40 -6.04
N VAL A 58 -6.52 5.15 -4.78
CA VAL A 58 -5.93 6.15 -3.88
C VAL A 58 -4.48 5.87 -3.52
N GLY A 59 -3.92 4.76 -3.98
CA GLY A 59 -2.54 4.37 -3.71
C GLY A 59 -1.53 5.37 -4.24
N CYS A 60 -0.30 5.25 -3.74
CA CYS A 60 0.80 6.14 -4.10
C CYS A 60 1.50 5.64 -5.37
N LEU A 61 1.47 6.43 -6.45
CA LEU A 61 2.24 6.15 -7.67
C LEU A 61 3.74 6.13 -7.40
N GLU A 62 4.23 7.03 -6.54
CA GLU A 62 5.67 7.14 -6.27
C GLU A 62 6.18 5.95 -5.46
N LEU A 63 5.32 5.37 -4.60
CA LEU A 63 5.62 4.12 -3.92
C LEU A 63 5.66 2.95 -4.92
N LEU A 64 4.70 2.87 -5.83
CA LEU A 64 4.70 1.84 -6.89
C LEU A 64 5.98 1.94 -7.73
N ASN A 65 6.39 3.15 -8.13
CA ASN A 65 7.64 3.38 -8.87
C ASN A 65 8.88 2.92 -8.09
N ARG A 66 8.91 3.14 -6.77
CA ARG A 66 10.00 2.62 -5.93
C ARG A 66 9.98 1.10 -5.86
N LEU A 67 8.80 0.49 -5.72
CA LEU A 67 8.64 -0.97 -5.68
C LEU A 67 9.00 -1.63 -7.02
N LEU A 68 8.74 -0.98 -8.16
CA LEU A 68 9.18 -1.42 -9.49
C LEU A 68 10.70 -1.52 -9.59
N SER A 69 11.41 -0.64 -8.89
CA SER A 69 12.88 -0.60 -8.86
C SER A 69 13.47 -1.61 -7.86
N VAL A 70 12.92 -1.67 -6.64
CA VAL A 70 13.40 -2.55 -5.55
C VAL A 70 13.01 -4.01 -5.78
N ARG A 71 11.82 -4.28 -6.33
CA ARG A 71 11.25 -5.61 -6.55
C ARG A 71 11.30 -6.52 -5.31
N PRO A 72 10.69 -6.10 -4.18
CA PRO A 72 10.68 -6.92 -2.97
C PRO A 72 9.90 -8.22 -3.23
N ARG A 73 10.22 -9.30 -2.51
CA ARG A 73 9.42 -10.53 -2.55
C ARG A 73 7.99 -10.26 -2.07
N VAL A 74 7.85 -9.39 -1.07
CA VAL A 74 6.55 -9.05 -0.47
C VAL A 74 6.46 -7.56 -0.14
N HIS A 75 5.30 -6.97 -0.45
CA HIS A 75 4.90 -5.65 0.05
C HIS A 75 3.65 -5.78 0.94
N ILE A 76 3.74 -5.37 2.19
CA ILE A 76 2.66 -5.43 3.19
C ILE A 76 2.20 -4.02 3.52
N PHE A 77 0.89 -3.80 3.49
CA PHE A 77 0.27 -2.52 3.82
C PHE A 77 -1.14 -2.72 4.37
N GLY A 78 -1.84 -1.62 4.67
CA GLY A 78 -3.24 -1.63 5.05
C GLY A 78 -3.91 -0.34 4.61
N HIS A 79 -4.47 0.39 5.56
CA HIS A 79 -5.09 1.72 5.42
C HIS A 79 -6.41 1.74 4.64
N ILE A 80 -6.48 1.09 3.47
CA ILE A 80 -7.69 1.01 2.66
C ILE A 80 -8.42 -0.27 3.05
N HIS A 81 -9.45 -0.15 3.90
CA HIS A 81 -10.09 -1.31 4.54
C HIS A 81 -10.81 -2.21 3.53
N ASP A 82 -11.50 -1.61 2.56
CA ASP A 82 -12.16 -2.33 1.46
C ASP A 82 -11.18 -3.04 0.52
N GLY A 83 -9.90 -2.69 0.59
CA GLY A 83 -8.84 -3.31 -0.20
C GLY A 83 -8.25 -4.57 0.41
N TYR A 84 -8.73 -5.05 1.58
CA TYR A 84 -8.22 -6.26 2.24
C TYR A 84 -8.13 -7.43 1.26
N GLY A 85 -6.96 -8.06 1.21
CA GLY A 85 -6.71 -9.17 0.29
C GLY A 85 -5.28 -9.21 -0.21
N ILE A 86 -5.09 -9.99 -1.26
CA ILE A 86 -3.79 -10.27 -1.87
C ILE A 86 -3.88 -9.92 -3.35
N THR A 87 -2.89 -9.20 -3.87
CA THR A 87 -2.75 -8.96 -5.31
C THR A 87 -1.36 -9.36 -5.80
N ILE A 88 -1.28 -9.69 -7.08
CA ILE A 88 -0.05 -9.98 -7.81
C ILE A 88 -0.01 -9.08 -9.04
N SER A 89 1.19 -8.76 -9.53
CA SER A 89 1.38 -7.88 -10.68
C SER A 89 2.36 -8.49 -11.68
N ASP A 90 2.02 -8.41 -12.97
CA ASP A 90 2.97 -8.70 -14.05
C ASP A 90 3.99 -7.55 -14.22
N GLU A 91 3.71 -6.36 -13.70
CA GLU A 91 4.63 -5.21 -13.76
C GLU A 91 5.80 -5.36 -12.76
N ILE A 92 5.55 -6.07 -11.65
CA ILE A 92 6.58 -6.40 -10.65
C ILE A 92 6.57 -7.92 -10.41
N PRO A 93 7.09 -8.71 -11.38
CA PRO A 93 7.03 -10.18 -11.30
C PRO A 93 7.71 -10.70 -10.02
N GLY A 94 7.01 -11.60 -9.32
CA GLY A 94 7.51 -12.22 -8.09
C GLY A 94 7.23 -11.44 -6.81
N THR A 95 6.72 -10.21 -6.89
CA THR A 95 6.23 -9.48 -5.72
C THR A 95 4.79 -9.84 -5.41
N THR A 96 4.52 -10.20 -4.15
CA THR A 96 3.15 -10.37 -3.66
C THR A 96 2.76 -9.21 -2.75
N PHE A 97 1.57 -8.63 -2.99
CA PHE A 97 1.05 -7.48 -2.26
C PHE A 97 -0.03 -7.92 -1.29
N TYR A 98 0.13 -7.60 -0.01
CA TYR A 98 -0.81 -7.94 1.05
C TYR A 98 -1.41 -6.68 1.65
N ASN A 99 -2.70 -6.46 1.43
CA ASN A 99 -3.47 -5.54 2.25
C ASN A 99 -3.97 -6.29 3.49
N ALA A 100 -3.35 -5.96 4.63
CA ALA A 100 -3.59 -6.54 5.95
C ALA A 100 -4.52 -5.68 6.82
N SER A 101 -5.42 -4.88 6.22
CA SER A 101 -6.40 -4.11 6.97
C SER A 101 -7.31 -5.04 7.77
N VAL A 102 -7.16 -5.05 9.10
CA VAL A 102 -7.95 -5.91 10.00
C VAL A 102 -9.40 -5.42 10.09
N CYS A 103 -9.58 -4.10 10.05
CA CYS A 103 -10.90 -3.47 10.11
C CYS A 103 -11.55 -3.39 8.72
N THR A 104 -12.88 -3.43 8.70
CA THR A 104 -13.69 -2.98 7.56
C THR A 104 -13.96 -1.48 7.63
N GLU A 105 -14.59 -0.88 6.61
CA GLU A 105 -15.04 0.53 6.65
C GLU A 105 -16.05 0.82 7.79
N ALA A 106 -16.74 -0.20 8.30
CA ALA A 106 -17.58 -0.10 9.49
C ALA A 106 -16.78 -0.20 10.81
N TYR A 107 -15.45 -0.11 10.75
CA TYR A 107 -14.52 -0.23 11.88
C TYR A 107 -14.64 -1.53 12.69
N ARG A 108 -15.05 -2.62 12.03
CA ARG A 108 -15.13 -3.95 12.66
C ARG A 108 -13.87 -4.76 12.36
N PRO A 109 -13.13 -5.26 13.37
CA PRO A 109 -11.88 -6.00 13.19
C PRO A 109 -12.14 -7.47 12.85
N VAL A 110 -12.70 -7.74 11.67
CA VAL A 110 -13.18 -9.08 11.26
C VAL A 110 -12.34 -9.73 10.17
N ASN A 111 -11.43 -8.99 9.53
CA ASN A 111 -10.57 -9.55 8.51
C ASN A 111 -9.50 -10.44 9.17
N ALA A 112 -9.31 -11.64 8.61
CA ALA A 112 -8.36 -12.61 9.14
C ALA A 112 -6.90 -12.15 8.95
N PRO A 113 -5.97 -12.57 9.81
CA PRO A 113 -4.55 -12.31 9.58
C PRO A 113 -4.04 -13.07 8.35
N HIS A 114 -3.08 -12.46 7.64
CA HIS A 114 -2.31 -13.14 6.60
C HIS A 114 -1.13 -13.89 7.22
N THR A 115 -0.92 -15.13 6.80
CA THR A 115 0.27 -15.92 7.16
C THR A 115 1.20 -16.01 5.96
N ILE A 116 2.44 -15.54 6.12
CA ILE A 116 3.45 -15.50 5.06
C ILE A 116 4.63 -16.36 5.49
N THR A 117 5.01 -17.32 4.65
CA THR A 117 6.14 -18.23 4.91
C THR A 117 7.23 -18.01 3.86
N PHE A 118 8.42 -17.62 4.31
CA PHE A 118 9.59 -17.51 3.45
C PHE A 118 10.41 -18.80 3.52
N LYS A 119 10.71 -19.36 2.35
CA LYS A 119 11.82 -20.31 2.21
C LYS A 119 13.10 -19.49 1.98
N ARG A 120 14.13 -19.82 2.75
CA ARG A 120 15.51 -19.36 2.51
C ARG A 120 16.03 -19.96 1.22
#